data_AF-A0A3B9J510-F1
#
_entry.id   AF-A0A3B9J510-F1
#
_cell.length_a   1.000
_cell.length_b   1.000
_cell.length_c   1.000
_cell.angle_alpha   90.00
_cell.angle_beta   90.00
_cell.angle_gamma   90.00
#
_symmetry.space_group_name_H-M   'P 1'
#
loop_
_entity.id
_entity.type
_entity.pdbx_description
1 polymer ?
#
loop_
_entity_poly.entity_id
_entity_poly.type
_entity_poly.pdbx_seq_one_letter_code
_entity_poly.pdbx_strand_id
1 'polypeptide(L)' 'MSSEGALSELPRRLATDRVLQQLLGKSNAQVAVAQAARAFFVAGVTKLSDRNPIVSVTSTISEAEMLANDLRIW' A
#
# COMPACT_ATOMS: atom_id res chain seq x y z
N MET A 1 22.90 8.06 -12.12
CA MET A 1 23.14 7.86 -10.67
C MET A 1 21.94 7.13 -10.14
N SER A 2 22.06 5.83 -9.87
CA SER A 2 20.94 5.00 -9.43
C SER A 2 20.47 5.47 -8.05
N SER A 3 19.33 6.16 -8.00
CA SER A 3 18.66 6.51 -6.75
C SER A 3 17.99 5.28 -6.15
N GLU A 4 18.72 4.19 -5.94
CA GLU A 4 18.27 3.10 -5.09
C GLU A 4 18.50 3.54 -3.64
N GLY A 5 17.58 4.37 -3.15
CA GLY A 5 17.52 4.69 -1.73
C GLY A 5 17.38 3.40 -0.92
N ALA A 6 17.79 3.39 0.36
CA ALA A 6 17.79 2.19 1.21
C ALA A 6 16.44 1.44 1.28
N LEU A 7 15.35 2.07 0.84
CA LEU A 7 13.98 1.55 0.82
C LEU A 7 13.45 1.25 -0.59
N SER A 8 14.25 1.36 -1.66
CA SER A 8 13.82 1.10 -3.04
C SER A 8 13.38 -0.36 -3.27
N GLU A 9 13.91 -1.27 -2.46
CA GLU A 9 13.61 -2.70 -2.51
C GLU A 9 12.36 -3.10 -1.72
N LEU A 10 11.89 -2.25 -0.81
CA LEU A 10 10.73 -2.53 0.05
C LEU A 10 9.45 -2.84 -0.74
N PRO A 11 9.09 -2.07 -1.78
CA PRO A 11 7.92 -2.37 -2.61
C PRO A 11 7.94 -3.79 -3.18
N ARG A 12 9.10 -4.27 -3.66
CA ARG A 12 9.24 -5.62 -4.22
C ARG A 12 9.10 -6.69 -3.13
N ARG A 13 9.68 -6.47 -1.95
CA ARG A 13 9.59 -7.40 -0.82
C ARG A 13 8.16 -7.49 -0.26
N LEU A 14 7.45 -6.36 -0.24
CA LEU A 14 6.06 -6.27 0.17
C LEU A 14 5.10 -6.86 -0.87
N ALA A 15 5.46 -6.88 -2.16
CA ALA A 15 4.65 -7.55 -3.19
C ALA A 15 4.55 -9.08 -2.97
N THR A 16 5.54 -9.67 -2.30
CA THR A 16 5.52 -11.08 -1.84
C THR A 16 4.89 -11.27 -0.46
N ASP A 17 4.25 -10.25 0.09
CA ASP A 17 3.58 -10.36 1.39
C ASP A 17 2.43 -11.38 1.33
N ARG A 18 2.48 -12.37 2.24
CA ARG A 18 1.51 -13.46 2.29
C ARG A 18 0.11 -12.97 2.65
N VAL A 19 0.00 -11.91 3.44
CA VAL A 19 -1.30 -11.34 3.80
C VAL A 19 -1.95 -10.75 2.57
N LEU A 20 -1.22 -9.97 1.76
CA LEU A 20 -1.74 -9.44 0.50
C LEU A 20 -2.25 -10.54 -0.44
N GLN A 21 -1.51 -11.64 -0.57
CA GLN A 21 -1.94 -12.79 -1.39
C GLN A 21 -3.22 -13.44 -0.86
N GLN A 22 -3.39 -13.54 0.46
CA GLN A 22 -4.59 -14.11 1.09
C GLN A 22 -5.85 -13.24 0.94
N LEU A 23 -5.70 -11.99 0.50
CA LEU A 23 -6.83 -11.07 0.28
C LEU A 23 -7.36 -11.14 -1.15
N LEU A 24 -6.56 -11.63 -2.09
CA LEU A 24 -6.98 -11.76 -3.48
C LEU A 24 -8.23 -12.64 -3.61
N GLY A 25 -9.22 -12.15 -4.36
CA GLY A 25 -10.51 -12.82 -4.54
C GLY A 25 -11.48 -12.67 -3.36
N LYS A 26 -11.08 -12.11 -2.22
CA LYS A 26 -12.00 -11.81 -1.12
C LYS A 26 -12.77 -10.52 -1.42
N SER A 27 -14.09 -10.55 -1.20
CA SER A 27 -14.93 -9.37 -1.31
C SER A 27 -14.71 -8.38 -0.17
N ASN A 28 -14.51 -8.91 1.05
CA ASN A 28 -14.29 -8.15 2.27
C ASN A 28 -13.16 -8.77 3.09
N ALA A 29 -12.34 -7.93 3.71
CA ALA A 29 -11.30 -8.38 4.63
C ALA A 29 -10.92 -7.29 5.63
N GLN A 30 -10.39 -7.70 6.78
CA GLN A 30 -9.82 -6.82 7.79
C GLN A 30 -8.36 -7.20 8.00
N VAL A 31 -7.49 -6.20 8.02
CA VAL A 31 -6.05 -6.39 8.16
C VAL A 31 -5.49 -5.35 9.10
N ALA A 32 -4.68 -5.78 10.06
CA ALA A 32 -3.90 -4.89 10.89
C ALA A 32 -2.61 -4.53 10.15
N VAL A 33 -2.37 -3.24 9.94
CA VAL A 33 -1.18 -2.72 9.25
C VAL A 33 -0.54 -1.67 10.14
N ALA A 34 0.78 -1.74 10.32
CA ALA A 34 1.52 -0.69 11.00
C ALA A 34 1.31 0.65 10.28
N GLN A 35 1.22 1.76 11.02
CA GLN A 35 0.93 3.07 10.42
C GLN A 35 1.90 3.45 9.30
N ALA A 36 3.20 3.26 9.52
CA ALA A 36 4.24 3.52 8.52
C ALA A 36 4.17 2.61 7.28
N ALA A 37 3.42 1.50 7.35
CA ALA A 37 3.26 0.54 6.25
C ALA A 37 1.97 0.73 5.45
N ARG A 38 1.06 1.64 5.85
CA ARG A 38 -0.27 1.80 5.22
C ARG A 38 -0.17 2.11 3.72
N ALA A 39 0.69 3.05 3.33
CA ALA A 39 0.85 3.43 1.94
C ALA A 39 1.34 2.26 1.08
N PHE A 40 2.34 1.52 1.56
CA PHE A 40 2.85 0.32 0.90
C PHE A 40 1.77 -0.75 0.72
N PHE A 41 0.93 -0.94 1.75
CA PHE A 41 -0.14 -1.93 1.69
C PHE A 41 -1.23 -1.54 0.67
N VAL A 42 -1.69 -0.28 0.69
CA VAL A 42 -2.67 0.22 -0.29
C VAL A 42 -2.14 0.13 -1.72
N ALA A 43 -0.88 0.51 -1.94
CA ALA A 43 -0.25 0.41 -3.25
C ALA A 43 -0.08 -1.06 -3.71
N GLY A 44 0.28 -1.96 -2.78
CA GLY A 44 0.33 -3.39 -3.02
C GLY A 44 -1.02 -3.99 -3.41
N VAL A 45 -2.11 -3.62 -2.72
CA VAL A 45 -3.48 -4.03 -3.09
C VAL A 45 -3.82 -3.56 -4.50
N THR A 46 -3.53 -2.30 -4.83
CA THR A 46 -3.78 -1.72 -6.16
C THR A 46 -3.07 -2.53 -7.24
N LYS A 47 -1.79 -2.84 -7.03
CA LYS A 47 -0.95 -3.56 -8.00
C LYS A 47 -1.30 -5.04 -8.15
N LEU A 48 -1.68 -5.73 -7.07
CA LEU A 48 -1.95 -7.17 -7.10
C LEU A 48 -3.40 -7.52 -7.49
N SER A 49 -4.34 -6.60 -7.30
CA SER A 49 -5.76 -6.85 -7.58
C SER A 49 -6.21 -6.41 -8.98
N ASP A 50 -5.36 -5.72 -9.75
CA ASP A 50 -5.70 -5.01 -10.99
C ASP A 50 -6.90 -4.05 -10.85
N ARG A 51 -7.30 -3.70 -9.61
CA ARG A 51 -8.43 -2.79 -9.36
C ARG A 51 -7.98 -1.36 -9.49
N ASN A 52 -8.57 -0.66 -10.44
CA ASN A 52 -8.38 0.77 -10.67
C ASN A 52 -9.72 1.36 -11.18
N PRO A 53 -10.27 2.42 -10.56
CA PRO A 53 -9.73 3.22 -9.45
C PRO A 53 -9.87 2.58 -8.06
N ILE A 54 -9.03 3.03 -7.12
CA ILE A 54 -9.15 2.73 -5.68
C ILE A 54 -9.52 4.00 -4.91
N VAL A 55 -10.42 3.87 -3.94
CA VAL A 55 -10.77 4.91 -2.98
C VAL A 55 -10.29 4.48 -1.60
N SER A 56 -9.50 5.32 -0.94
CA SER A 56 -9.05 5.13 0.45
C SER A 56 -9.68 6.19 1.35
N VAL A 57 -10.17 5.77 2.52
CA VAL A 57 -10.80 6.65 3.50
C VAL A 57 -9.97 6.64 4.77
N THR A 58 -9.67 7.83 5.30
CA THR A 58 -8.95 8.03 6.57
C THR A 58 -9.85 8.75 7.57
N SER A 59 -9.44 8.79 8.85
CA SER A 59 -10.26 9.40 9.89
C SER A 59 -10.19 10.94 9.88
N THR A 60 -9.11 11.51 9.34
CA THR A 60 -8.89 12.96 9.26
C THR A 60 -8.28 13.37 7.92
N ILE A 61 -8.38 14.67 7.62
CA ILE A 61 -7.75 15.29 6.43
C ILE A 61 -6.23 15.15 6.50
N SER A 62 -5.61 15.38 7.67
CA SER A 62 -4.16 15.28 7.81
C SER A 62 -3.65 13.86 7.54
N GLU A 63 -4.38 12.82 7.96
CA GLU A 63 -4.04 11.44 7.58
C GLU A 63 -4.18 11.19 6.07
N ALA A 64 -5.18 11.79 5.43
CA ALA A 64 -5.36 11.69 3.98
C ALA A 64 -4.18 12.34 3.23
N GLU A 65 -3.75 13.52 3.68
CA GLU A 65 -2.61 14.24 3.09
C GLU A 65 -1.30 13.45 3.24
N MET A 66 -1.03 12.91 4.44
CA MET A 66 0.15 12.05 4.67
C MET A 66 0.10 10.81 3.78
N LEU A 67 -1.03 10.09 3.74
CA LEU A 67 -1.18 8.90 2.92
C LEU A 67 -1.01 9.20 1.43
N ALA A 68 -1.60 10.31 0.94
CA ALA A 68 -1.45 10.74 -0.44
C ALA A 68 -0.01 11.12 -0.78
N ASN A 69 0.72 11.70 0.18
CA ASN A 69 2.13 12.01 0.00
C ASN A 69 2.99 10.75 -0.08
N ASP A 70 2.76 9.79 0.82
CA ASP A 70 3.47 8.50 0.86
C ASP A 70 3.16 7.62 -0.36
N LEU A 71 1.96 7.74 -0.94
CA LEU A 71 1.62 7.01 -2.17
C LEU A 71 2.26 7.60 -3.43
N ARG A 72 2.64 8.89 -3.43
CA ARG A 72 3.25 9.54 -4.59
C ARG A 72 4.68 9.08 -4.87
N ILE A 73 5.37 8.57 -3.85
CA ILE A 73 6.73 8.02 -3.96
C ILE A 73 6.74 6.55 -4.41
N TRP A 74 5.56 5.97 -4.67
CA TRP A 74 5.39 4.56 -5.02
C TRP A 74 5.03 4.35 -6.50
#